data_AF-A0AAD7LTK9-F1
#
_entry.id   AF-A0AAD7LTK9-F1
#
_cell.length_a   1.000
_cell.length_b   1.000
_cell.length_c   1.000
_cell.angle_alpha   90.00
_cell.angle_beta   90.00
_cell.angle_gamma   90.00
#
_symmetry.space_group_name_H-M   'P 1'
#
loop_
_entity.id
_entity.type
_entity.pdbx_description
1 polymer ?
#
loop_
_entity_poly.entity_id
_entity_poly.type
_entity_poly.pdbx_seq_one_letter_code
_entity_poly.pdbx_strand_id
1 'polypeptide(L)'
;MGGNSKSPCASCKLLRRRCSKDCIFAPYFPSDDPHKFAVVHKVFGASNVSKMLQELPVQQRADAVSSLVYEANARVRDPVYGCVGAISYLQNQVSELQMLLDVAQAEMLCIQMQHMHEPVMPLPAFQIDPDHNNLPQYLNLASSSSNLM
;
A
#
# COMPACT_ATOMS: atom_id res chain seq x y z
N MET A 1 29.75 -44.52 -10.23
CA MET A 1 29.42 -43.13 -9.85
C MET A 1 28.48 -42.54 -10.89
N GLY A 2 27.17 -42.72 -10.72
CA GLY A 2 26.14 -42.23 -11.65
C GLY A 2 25.69 -40.83 -11.26
N GLY A 3 25.97 -39.84 -12.10
CA GLY A 3 25.67 -38.43 -11.86
C GLY A 3 24.16 -38.18 -11.81
N ASN A 4 23.70 -37.59 -10.72
CA ASN A 4 22.35 -37.08 -10.55
C ASN A 4 22.14 -35.94 -11.57
N SER A 5 21.59 -36.25 -12.74
CA SER A 5 21.39 -35.30 -13.84
C SER A 5 20.28 -34.31 -13.50
N LYS A 6 20.60 -33.29 -12.70
CA LYS A 6 19.72 -32.14 -12.50
C LYS A 6 19.42 -31.54 -13.87
N SER A 7 18.14 -31.40 -14.19
CA SER A 7 17.67 -30.71 -15.40
C SER A 7 18.36 -29.34 -15.53
N PRO A 8 18.67 -28.88 -16.76
CA PRO A 8 19.19 -27.53 -16.95
C PRO A 8 18.16 -26.52 -16.43
N CYS A 9 18.62 -25.45 -15.77
CA CYS A 9 17.76 -24.37 -15.33
C CYS A 9 17.00 -23.72 -16.51
N ALA A 10 15.92 -22.99 -16.23
CA ALA A 10 15.10 -22.37 -17.28
C ALA A 10 15.92 -21.49 -18.23
N SER A 11 16.89 -20.74 -17.69
CA SER A 11 17.81 -19.93 -18.51
C SER A 11 18.63 -20.76 -19.49
N CYS A 12 19.34 -21.78 -19.00
CA CYS A 12 20.19 -22.60 -19.83
C CYS A 12 19.38 -23.43 -20.84
N LYS A 13 18.19 -23.89 -20.45
CA LYS A 13 17.24 -24.57 -21.34
C LYS A 13 16.78 -23.65 -22.48
N LEU A 14 16.34 -22.43 -22.18
CA LEU A 14 15.89 -21.46 -23.18
C LEU A 14 17.02 -21.03 -24.13
N LEU A 15 18.21 -20.77 -23.57
CA LEU A 15 19.40 -20.34 -24.32
C LEU A 15 20.16 -21.49 -25.00
N ARG A 16 19.67 -22.73 -24.88
CA ARG A 16 20.29 -23.93 -25.47
C ARG A 16 21.78 -24.10 -25.15
N ARG A 17 22.17 -23.82 -23.90
CA ARG A 17 23.56 -23.94 -23.41
C ARG A 17 23.67 -24.89 -22.23
N ARG A 18 24.89 -25.35 -21.93
CA ARG A 18 25.15 -26.21 -20.76
C ARG A 18 24.89 -25.47 -19.45
N CYS A 19 24.22 -26.11 -18.50
CA CYS A 19 24.06 -25.60 -17.14
C CYS A 19 25.22 -26.12 -16.26
N SER A 20 26.15 -25.23 -15.89
CA SER A 20 27.24 -25.56 -14.96
C SER A 20 26.75 -25.58 -13.49
N LYS A 21 27.58 -26.12 -12.59
CA LYS A 21 27.29 -26.11 -11.14
C LYS A 21 27.26 -24.68 -10.58
N ASP A 22 28.06 -23.79 -11.15
CA ASP A 22 28.19 -22.38 -10.74
C ASP A 22 27.29 -21.43 -11.57
N CYS A 23 26.22 -21.96 -12.18
CA CYS A 23 25.32 -21.15 -13.00
C CYS A 23 24.58 -20.12 -12.12
N ILE A 24 24.83 -18.83 -12.35
CA ILE A 24 24.20 -17.74 -11.60
C ILE A 24 22.66 -17.71 -11.70
N PHE A 25 22.09 -18.24 -12.78
CA PHE A 25 20.64 -18.28 -12.99
C PHE A 25 19.97 -19.47 -12.29
N ALA A 26 20.70 -20.56 -12.04
CA ALA A 26 20.12 -21.81 -11.59
C ALA A 26 19.38 -21.73 -10.24
N PRO A 27 19.85 -20.97 -9.23
CA PRO A 27 19.13 -20.83 -7.97
C PRO A 27 17.79 -20.07 -8.09
N TYR A 28 17.64 -19.22 -9.11
CA TYR A 28 16.52 -18.25 -9.19
C TYR A 28 15.52 -18.55 -10.31
N PHE A 29 15.96 -19.31 -11.33
CA PHE A 29 15.19 -19.71 -12.50
C PHE A 29 15.20 -21.25 -12.66
N PRO A 30 14.55 -21.99 -11.75
CA PRO A 30 14.46 -23.45 -11.82
C PRO A 30 13.69 -23.92 -13.07
N SER A 31 13.81 -25.21 -13.42
CA SER A 31 13.32 -25.74 -14.69
C SER A 31 11.81 -25.94 -14.79
N ASP A 32 11.13 -25.92 -13.64
CA ASP A 32 9.69 -26.00 -13.43
C ASP A 32 8.94 -24.74 -13.88
N ASP A 33 9.58 -23.57 -13.82
CA ASP A 33 9.01 -22.30 -14.27
C ASP A 33 9.82 -21.67 -15.43
N PRO A 34 9.68 -22.19 -16.67
CA PRO A 34 10.37 -21.64 -17.82
C PRO A 34 9.85 -20.25 -18.23
N HIS A 35 8.59 -19.92 -17.91
CA HIS A 35 7.98 -18.65 -18.28
C HIS A 35 8.63 -17.48 -17.53
N LYS A 36 8.97 -17.67 -16.25
CA LYS A 36 9.65 -16.67 -15.43
C LYS A 36 10.93 -16.15 -16.08
N PHE A 37 11.78 -17.04 -16.59
CA PHE A 37 13.00 -16.60 -17.29
C PHE A 37 12.69 -16.01 -18.67
N ALA A 38 11.73 -16.58 -19.42
CA ALA A 38 11.41 -16.11 -20.76
C ALA A 38 10.95 -14.64 -20.77
N VAL A 39 10.10 -14.25 -19.82
CA VAL A 39 9.63 -12.86 -19.67
C VAL A 39 10.78 -11.92 -19.31
N VAL A 40 11.60 -12.27 -18.33
CA VAL A 40 12.76 -11.47 -17.92
C VAL A 40 13.77 -11.34 -19.06
N HIS A 41 14.03 -12.42 -19.79
CA HIS A 41 14.91 -12.42 -20.95
C HIS A 41 14.40 -11.51 -22.07
N LYS A 42 13.09 -11.51 -22.33
CA LYS A 42 12.48 -10.68 -23.37
C LYS A 42 12.63 -9.18 -23.07
N VAL A 43 12.50 -8.77 -21.80
CA VAL A 43 12.48 -7.36 -21.41
C VAL A 43 13.88 -6.83 -21.10
N PHE A 44 14.66 -7.57 -20.33
CA PHE A 44 15.97 -7.11 -19.85
C PHE A 44 17.14 -7.73 -20.61
N GLY A 45 16.98 -8.94 -21.16
CA GLY A 45 18.06 -9.72 -21.76
C GLY A 45 18.92 -10.46 -20.74
N ALA A 46 19.45 -11.63 -21.12
CA ALA A 46 20.19 -12.50 -20.20
C ALA A 46 21.47 -11.83 -19.67
N SER A 47 22.20 -11.12 -20.52
CA SER A 47 23.47 -10.50 -20.14
C SER A 47 23.29 -9.40 -19.11
N ASN A 48 22.27 -8.54 -19.27
CA ASN A 48 21.98 -7.47 -18.32
C ASN A 48 21.56 -8.04 -16.96
N VAL A 49 20.69 -9.06 -16.96
CA VAL A 49 20.27 -9.73 -15.73
C VAL A 49 21.48 -10.38 -15.03
N SER A 50 22.38 -11.04 -15.79
CA SER A 50 23.61 -11.60 -15.22
C SER A 50 24.46 -10.52 -14.54
N LYS A 51 24.64 -9.37 -15.20
CA LYS A 51 25.42 -8.24 -14.69
C LYS A 51 24.80 -7.66 -13.42
N MET A 52 23.50 -7.37 -13.44
CA MET A 52 22.76 -6.88 -12.27
C MET A 52 22.87 -7.82 -11.07
N LEU A 53 22.74 -9.14 -11.29
CA LEU A 53 22.87 -10.11 -10.20
C LEU A 53 24.31 -10.18 -9.68
N GLN A 54 25.33 -10.03 -10.52
CA GLN A 54 26.73 -10.03 -10.08
C GLN A 54 27.07 -8.82 -9.21
N GLU A 55 26.45 -7.67 -9.47
CA GLU A 55 26.64 -6.42 -8.71
C GLU A 55 25.97 -6.46 -7.32
N LEU A 56 25.06 -7.42 -7.08
CA LEU A 56 24.33 -7.54 -5.83
C LEU A 56 24.93 -8.61 -4.88
N PRO A 57 24.88 -8.38 -3.55
CA PRO A 57 25.10 -9.42 -2.55
C PRO A 57 24.14 -10.59 -2.75
N VAL A 58 24.63 -11.81 -2.52
CA VAL A 58 23.85 -13.05 -2.77
C VAL A 58 22.47 -13.04 -2.11
N GLN A 59 22.38 -12.47 -0.89
CA GLN A 59 21.15 -12.41 -0.11
C GLN A 59 20.05 -11.57 -0.78
N GLN A 60 20.42 -10.56 -1.58
CA GLN A 60 19.47 -9.67 -2.25
C GLN A 60 19.07 -10.16 -3.64
N ARG A 61 19.80 -11.12 -4.21
CA ARG A 61 19.57 -11.58 -5.59
C ARG A 61 18.20 -12.23 -5.77
N ALA A 62 17.69 -12.92 -4.76
CA ALA A 62 16.36 -13.53 -4.83
C ALA A 62 15.27 -12.45 -4.97
N ASP A 63 15.33 -11.41 -4.14
CA ASP A 63 14.40 -10.28 -4.19
C ASP A 63 14.55 -9.49 -5.49
N ALA A 64 15.78 -9.26 -5.95
CA ALA A 64 16.04 -8.61 -7.23
C ALA A 64 15.43 -9.40 -8.40
N VAL A 65 15.55 -10.73 -8.43
CA VAL A 65 14.89 -11.56 -9.45
C VAL A 65 13.38 -11.44 -9.35
N SER A 66 12.80 -11.42 -8.16
CA SER A 66 11.35 -11.23 -7.98
C SER A 66 10.88 -9.88 -8.55
N SER A 67 11.62 -8.79 -8.28
CA SER A 67 11.34 -7.46 -8.85
C SER A 67 11.45 -7.45 -10.37
N LEU A 68 12.53 -8.01 -10.93
CA LEU A 68 12.72 -8.10 -12.39
C LEU A 68 11.60 -8.89 -13.07
N VAL A 69 11.14 -9.99 -12.45
CA VAL A 69 10.02 -10.77 -12.98
C VAL A 69 8.74 -9.98 -12.96
N TYR A 70 8.45 -9.25 -11.87
CA TYR A 70 7.27 -8.39 -11.79
C TYR A 70 7.29 -7.30 -12.87
N GLU A 71 8.40 -6.57 -12.97
CA GLU A 71 8.58 -5.48 -13.95
C GLU A 71 8.50 -5.98 -15.39
N ALA A 72 9.14 -7.11 -15.70
CA ALA A 72 9.08 -7.69 -17.04
C ALA A 72 7.66 -8.15 -17.38
N ASN A 73 6.93 -8.75 -16.44
CA ASN A 73 5.52 -9.11 -16.66
C ASN A 73 4.65 -7.87 -16.90
N ALA A 74 4.86 -6.80 -16.12
CA ALA A 74 4.14 -5.55 -16.32
C ALA A 74 4.42 -4.96 -17.70
N ARG A 75 5.69 -4.94 -18.13
CA ARG A 75 6.10 -4.46 -19.46
C ARG A 75 5.56 -5.32 -20.61
N VAL A 76 5.37 -6.62 -20.40
CA VAL A 76 4.77 -7.51 -21.41
C VAL A 76 3.27 -7.27 -21.54
N ARG A 77 2.56 -7.00 -20.44
CA ARG A 77 1.12 -6.65 -20.48
C ARG A 77 0.88 -5.24 -21.01
N ASP A 78 1.73 -4.29 -20.62
CA ASP A 78 1.69 -2.90 -21.06
C ASP A 78 3.05 -2.51 -21.68
N PRO A 79 3.19 -2.63 -23.01
CA PRO A 79 4.41 -2.26 -23.72
C PRO A 79 4.71 -0.76 -23.74
N VAL A 80 3.79 0.09 -23.31
CA VAL A 80 3.96 1.55 -23.30
C VAL A 80 4.44 2.00 -21.92
N TYR A 81 3.72 1.67 -20.85
CA TYR A 81 4.01 2.16 -19.50
C TYR A 81 4.54 1.08 -18.55
N GLY A 82 4.28 -0.20 -18.81
CA GLY A 82 4.73 -1.30 -17.94
C GLY A 82 4.31 -1.11 -16.48
N CYS A 83 5.26 -1.23 -15.55
CA CYS A 83 5.00 -0.99 -14.12
C CYS A 83 4.72 0.49 -13.78
N VAL A 84 5.14 1.43 -14.63
CA VAL A 84 4.89 2.88 -14.41
C VAL A 84 3.40 3.18 -14.47
N GLY A 85 2.64 2.49 -15.33
CA GLY A 85 1.18 2.63 -15.37
C GLY A 85 0.51 2.29 -14.04
N ALA A 86 0.98 1.23 -13.37
CA ALA A 86 0.50 0.86 -12.04
C ALA A 86 0.90 1.91 -10.98
N ILE A 87 2.11 2.45 -11.06
CA ILE A 87 2.57 3.53 -10.17
C ILE A 87 1.67 4.76 -10.32
N SER A 88 1.44 5.23 -11.56
CA SER A 88 0.60 6.40 -11.82
C SER A 88 -0.84 6.19 -11.35
N TYR A 89 -1.40 5.01 -11.59
CA TYR A 89 -2.75 4.66 -11.11
C TYR A 89 -2.84 4.71 -9.57
N LEU A 90 -1.86 4.14 -8.87
CA LEU A 90 -1.83 4.15 -7.41
C LEU A 90 -1.60 5.57 -6.86
N GLN A 91 -0.74 6.36 -7.48
CA GLN A 91 -0.53 7.76 -7.08
C GLN A 91 -1.80 8.60 -7.21
N ASN A 92 -2.58 8.40 -8.29
CA ASN A 92 -3.86 9.08 -8.47
C ASN A 92 -4.87 8.67 -7.39
N GLN A 93 -4.96 7.38 -7.06
CA GLN A 93 -5.85 6.91 -5.99
C GLN A 93 -5.46 7.45 -4.62
N VAL A 94 -4.16 7.50 -4.30
CA VAL A 94 -3.68 8.10 -3.05
C VAL A 94 -4.10 9.58 -2.98
N SER A 95 -3.94 10.32 -4.07
CA SER A 95 -4.35 11.74 -4.12
C SER A 95 -5.86 11.92 -3.96
N GLU A 96 -6.66 11.07 -4.61
CA GLU A 96 -8.12 11.13 -4.52
C GLU A 96 -8.60 10.81 -3.10
N LEU A 97 -8.07 9.74 -2.49
CA LEU A 97 -8.41 9.35 -1.13
C LEU A 97 -7.98 10.40 -0.10
N GLN A 98 -6.83 11.03 -0.30
CA GLN A 98 -6.38 12.12 0.57
C GLN A 98 -7.33 13.31 0.49
N MET A 99 -7.74 13.71 -0.71
CA MET A 99 -8.72 14.79 -0.90
C MET A 99 -10.05 14.49 -0.21
N LEU A 100 -10.58 13.26 -0.35
CA LEU A 100 -11.82 12.85 0.31
C LEU A 100 -11.70 12.88 1.83
N LEU A 101 -10.54 12.47 2.36
CA LEU A 101 -10.26 12.54 3.79
C LEU A 101 -10.25 14.00 4.28
N ASP A 102 -9.60 14.90 3.54
CA ASP A 102 -9.52 16.32 3.88
C ASP A 102 -10.92 16.97 3.90
N VAL A 103 -11.78 16.63 2.93
CA VAL A 103 -13.18 17.10 2.88
C VAL A 103 -13.96 16.59 4.09
N ALA A 104 -13.90 15.29 4.39
CA ALA A 104 -14.60 14.71 5.53
C ALA A 104 -14.14 15.31 6.87
N GLN A 105 -12.83 15.57 7.01
CA GLN A 105 -12.27 16.25 8.18
C GLN A 105 -12.79 17.69 8.31
N ALA A 106 -12.84 18.44 7.22
CA ALA A 106 -13.40 19.79 7.22
C ALA A 106 -14.90 19.80 7.59
N GLU A 107 -15.68 18.86 7.07
CA GLU A 107 -17.11 18.70 7.42
C GLU A 107 -17.31 18.40 8.91
N MET A 108 -16.52 17.49 9.49
CA MET A 108 -16.57 17.19 10.92
C MET A 108 -16.28 18.43 11.77
N LEU A 109 -15.28 19.23 11.41
CA LEU A 109 -14.96 20.47 12.11
C LEU A 109 -16.10 21.49 12.03
N CYS A 110 -16.70 21.64 10.85
CA CYS A 110 -17.86 22.53 10.66
C CYS A 110 -19.04 22.11 11.56
N ILE A 111 -19.35 20.82 11.63
CA ILE A 111 -20.42 20.30 12.51
C ILE A 111 -20.08 20.56 13.99
N GLN A 112 -18.84 20.29 14.41
CA GLN A 112 -18.41 20.57 15.79
C GLN A 112 -18.55 22.06 16.16
N MET A 113 -18.18 22.96 15.25
CA MET A 113 -18.34 24.41 15.46
C MET A 113 -19.81 24.83 15.57
N GLN A 114 -20.70 24.22 14.80
CA GLN A 114 -22.14 24.49 14.88
C GLN A 114 -22.73 24.04 16.22
N HIS A 115 -22.33 22.88 16.72
CA HIS A 115 -22.79 22.38 18.03
C HIS A 115 -22.30 23.23 19.22
N MET A 116 -21.20 23.96 19.09
CA MET A 116 -20.72 24.92 20.11
C MET A 116 -21.52 26.24 20.14
N HIS A 117 -22.42 26.46 19.18
CA HIS A 117 -23.25 27.66 19.05
C HIS A 117 -24.75 27.36 19.21
N GLU A 118 -25.12 26.23 19.83
CA GLU A 118 -26.48 26.06 20.35
C GLU A 118 -26.73 27.14 21.43
N PRO A 119 -27.70 28.04 21.25
CA PRO A 119 -28.02 29.02 22.27
C PRO A 119 -28.49 28.25 23.50
N VAL A 120 -27.82 28.45 24.63
CA VAL A 120 -28.41 28.13 25.93
C VAL A 120 -29.76 28.85 25.95
N MET A 121 -30.85 28.09 25.80
CA MET A 121 -32.20 28.61 25.91
C MET A 121 -32.27 29.46 27.17
N PRO A 122 -32.64 30.76 27.09
CA PRO A 122 -32.77 31.57 28.29
C PRO A 122 -33.81 30.88 29.18
N LEU A 123 -33.39 30.47 30.38
CA LEU A 123 -34.34 30.06 31.41
C LEU A 123 -35.38 31.19 31.51
N PRO A 124 -36.70 30.90 31.50
CA PRO A 124 -37.70 31.95 31.65
C PRO A 124 -37.40 32.71 32.94
N ALA A 125 -37.14 34.01 32.80
CA ALA A 125 -36.91 34.89 33.93
C ALA A 125 -38.19 34.89 34.78
N PHE A 126 -38.14 34.27 35.97
CA PHE A 126 -39.18 34.43 36.97
C PHE A 126 -39.21 35.92 37.37
N GLN A 127 -40.29 36.61 37.00
CA GLN A 127 -40.59 37.90 37.56
C GLN A 127 -40.93 37.70 39.04
N ILE A 128 -40.05 38.15 39.93
CA ILE A 128 -40.32 38.19 41.36
C ILE A 128 -41.11 39.47 41.60
N ASP A 129 -42.43 39.33 41.75
CA ASP A 129 -43.27 40.37 42.36
C ASP A 129 -42.75 40.65 43.78
N PRO A 130 -42.63 41.92 44.19
CA PRO A 130 -42.08 42.28 45.48
C PRO A 130 -43.17 42.15 46.55
N ASP A 131 -43.62 40.93 46.85
CA ASP A 131 -44.16 40.67 48.18
C ASP A 131 -44.21 39.17 48.56
N HIS A 132 -43.48 38.88 49.64
CA HIS A 132 -43.70 37.79 50.61
C HIS A 132 -43.50 36.30 50.19
N ASN A 133 -42.27 35.81 50.46
CA ASN A 133 -41.93 34.54 51.14
C ASN A 133 -42.53 33.20 50.63
N ASN A 134 -41.91 32.54 49.63
CA ASN A 134 -41.41 31.14 49.73
C ASN A 134 -40.63 30.68 48.47
N LEU A 135 -39.60 29.84 48.67
CA LEU A 135 -38.56 29.44 47.72
C LEU A 135 -38.96 28.21 46.85
N PRO A 136 -38.79 28.21 45.50
CA PRO A 136 -38.85 26.98 44.73
C PRO A 136 -37.47 26.31 44.65
N GLN A 137 -37.37 25.08 45.17
CA GLN A 137 -36.27 24.15 44.91
C GLN A 137 -36.47 23.52 43.53
N TYR A 138 -35.54 23.68 42.60
CA TYR A 138 -35.32 22.67 41.56
C TYR A 138 -33.83 22.47 41.30
N LEU A 139 -33.40 21.23 41.55
CA LEU A 139 -32.05 20.71 41.47
C LEU A 139 -31.53 20.70 40.03
N ASN A 140 -30.32 21.22 39.87
CA ASN A 140 -29.50 21.04 38.68
C ASN A 140 -28.88 19.64 38.74
N LEU A 141 -29.15 18.76 37.78
CA LEU A 141 -28.34 17.56 37.56
C LEU A 141 -27.64 17.67 36.21
N ALA A 142 -26.44 18.22 36.26
CA ALA A 142 -25.47 18.13 35.19
C ALA A 142 -25.24 16.64 34.85
N SER A 143 -25.44 16.27 33.59
CA SER A 143 -24.95 15.02 33.02
C SER A 143 -24.00 15.42 31.90
N SER A 144 -22.71 15.57 32.22
CA SER A 144 -21.69 14.52 32.27
C SER A 144 -21.00 14.32 30.92
N SER A 145 -19.69 14.53 30.98
CA SER A 145 -18.68 14.27 29.97
C SER A 145 -18.78 12.87 29.36
N SER A 146 -18.35 12.74 28.11
CA SER A 146 -17.86 11.48 27.57
C SER A 146 -16.67 11.77 26.65
N ASN A 147 -15.48 11.55 27.20
CA ASN A 147 -14.29 11.26 26.43
C ASN A 147 -14.54 9.98 25.61
N LEU A 148 -14.03 9.91 24.38
CA LEU A 148 -13.82 8.65 23.70
C LEU A 148 -12.38 8.59 23.19
N MET A 149 -11.62 7.67 23.81
CA MET A 149 -10.46 7.00 23.25
C MET A 149 -10.90 6.00 22.18
#